data_AF-A0A497Q026-F1
#
_entry.id   AF-A0A497Q026-F1
#
_cell.length_a   1.000
_cell.length_b   1.000
_cell.length_c   1.000
_cell.angle_alpha   90.00
_cell.angle_beta   90.00
_cell.angle_gamma   90.00
#
_symmetry.space_group_name_H-M   'P 1'
#
loop_
_entity.id
_entity.type
_entity.pdbx_description
1 polymer ?
#
loop_
_entity_poly.entity_id
_entity_poly.type
_entity_poly.pdbx_seq_one_letter_code
_entity_poly.pdbx_strand_id
1 'polypeptide(L)'
;MVIASETSSDMEQHPLDISLRAGFPHKGLESSEAVCTMMDTKGKLQEFTRSITYPKWSRVVGIMSSIWTRIEKVMPGLNCGLCGYPTCASFTRALLVREPTATACPILSLPDYAGRTEELKDLVESWHPVENLAPERPEEGIVLSKPCSDASHLLMADLCIFNGIETGQPMRFNTLDSGVMCDLLKCVTRKVENFKCSRGLSYAWGDFEEIKLHVLKDGRVRMRRAPGREHALRVFARIERLVIGAAICDCCGYDLLSVAVGLSPRGERDHTVMRAGSSLRIVKSGEVSDWAEALNRQHETLTDAITSLRNGGHPEGEKTSLVCEILDTMIRDLAPEIETTTLRVLASAYFVEDALHAIDAIREILEGDSAAKSELDRMVDQIESGTFDMQSQRSPGNSSLILSAYANRINRAMSVLAGLRE
;
A
#
# COMPACT_ATOMS: atom_id res chain seq x y z
N MET A 1 48.32 -0.78 -42.79
CA MET A 1 48.75 -2.16 -43.10
C MET A 1 47.57 -3.06 -42.77
N VAL A 2 47.04 -3.70 -43.83
CA VAL A 2 45.99 -4.73 -43.92
C VAL A 2 44.55 -4.35 -43.51
N ILE A 3 43.73 -4.25 -44.56
CA ILE A 3 42.26 -4.36 -44.65
C ILE A 3 41.92 -5.84 -44.91
N ALA A 4 40.83 -6.36 -44.32
CA ALA A 4 39.94 -7.41 -44.84
C ALA A 4 38.78 -7.55 -43.83
N SER A 5 37.48 -7.40 -44.09
CA SER A 5 36.55 -7.87 -45.15
C SER A 5 36.17 -9.36 -45.05
N GLU A 6 34.84 -9.59 -45.09
CA GLU A 6 34.12 -10.85 -45.44
C GLU A 6 34.02 -11.93 -44.34
N THR A 7 32.94 -12.71 -44.14
CA THR A 7 31.67 -12.92 -44.86
C THR A 7 30.66 -13.69 -43.98
N SER A 8 29.40 -13.65 -44.41
CA SER A 8 28.24 -14.50 -44.09
C SER A 8 28.44 -16.02 -43.98
N SER A 9 27.64 -16.69 -43.15
CA SER A 9 27.02 -18.00 -43.39
C SER A 9 25.83 -18.19 -42.43
N ASP A 10 24.59 -18.16 -42.94
CA ASP A 10 23.75 -19.34 -43.21
C ASP A 10 23.42 -20.16 -41.94
N MET A 11 22.19 -20.00 -41.44
CA MET A 11 21.57 -20.97 -40.53
C MET A 11 20.20 -21.36 -41.08
N GLU A 12 20.11 -22.66 -41.35
CA GLU A 12 19.03 -23.38 -42.01
C GLU A 12 17.72 -23.33 -41.22
N GLN A 13 16.62 -23.11 -41.95
CA GLN A 13 15.25 -23.30 -41.46
C GLN A 13 14.80 -24.72 -41.79
N HIS A 14 14.47 -25.52 -40.76
CA HIS A 14 13.70 -26.75 -40.90
C HIS A 14 12.21 -26.49 -40.64
N PRO A 15 11.29 -26.77 -41.59
CA PRO A 15 9.87 -26.85 -41.29
C PRO A 15 9.49 -28.30 -40.96
N LEU A 16 8.94 -28.52 -39.76
CA LEU A 16 8.22 -29.76 -39.44
C LEU A 16 6.74 -29.57 -39.78
N ASP A 17 6.38 -30.22 -40.88
CA ASP A 17 5.05 -30.45 -41.41
C ASP A 17 4.38 -31.59 -40.61
N ILE A 18 3.27 -31.32 -39.92
CA ILE A 18 2.37 -32.37 -39.42
C ILE A 18 0.96 -32.00 -39.86
N SER A 19 0.59 -32.62 -40.98
CA SER A 19 -0.78 -32.76 -41.47
C SER A 19 -1.55 -33.74 -40.58
N LEU A 20 -2.67 -33.31 -40.01
CA LEU A 20 -3.76 -34.21 -39.63
C LEU A 20 -5.10 -33.62 -40.11
N ARG A 21 -5.56 -34.21 -41.22
CA ARG A 21 -6.94 -34.14 -41.72
C ARG A 21 -7.88 -34.83 -40.74
N ALA A 22 -8.96 -34.16 -40.36
CA ALA A 22 -10.21 -34.82 -40.00
C ALA A 22 -11.36 -33.95 -40.54
N GLY A 23 -12.07 -34.50 -41.53
CA GLY A 23 -13.18 -33.83 -42.19
C GLY A 23 -14.44 -33.80 -41.34
N PHE A 24 -15.24 -32.76 -41.52
CA PHE A 24 -16.64 -32.74 -41.15
C PHE A 24 -17.48 -32.20 -42.31
N PRO A 25 -18.66 -32.79 -42.59
CA PRO A 25 -19.45 -32.44 -43.76
C PRO A 25 -20.30 -31.19 -43.53
N HIS A 26 -20.38 -30.36 -44.57
CA HIS A 26 -21.38 -29.31 -44.72
C HIS A 26 -22.79 -29.89 -44.97
N LYS A 27 -23.75 -29.47 -44.14
CA LYS A 27 -25.17 -29.22 -44.47
C LYS A 27 -25.52 -27.97 -43.65
N GLY A 28 -26.04 -26.88 -44.19
CA GLY A 28 -27.24 -26.75 -45.02
C GLY A 28 -28.25 -25.97 -44.18
N LEU A 29 -28.74 -24.85 -44.72
CA LEU A 29 -29.65 -23.86 -44.11
C LEU A 29 -30.84 -24.48 -43.36
N GLU A 30 -31.33 -23.82 -42.31
CA GLU A 30 -32.67 -23.18 -42.30
C GLU A 30 -33.01 -22.55 -40.93
N SER A 31 -33.76 -21.45 -41.03
CA SER A 31 -34.42 -20.67 -39.99
C SER A 31 -35.33 -21.50 -39.09
N SER A 32 -35.38 -21.18 -37.79
CA SER A 32 -36.65 -21.03 -37.04
C SER A 32 -36.41 -20.65 -35.58
N GLU A 33 -37.31 -19.81 -35.08
CA GLU A 33 -37.51 -19.46 -33.69
C GLU A 33 -37.71 -20.72 -32.82
N ALA A 34 -37.07 -20.79 -31.66
CA ALA A 34 -37.43 -21.74 -30.61
C ALA A 34 -37.08 -21.21 -29.21
N VAL A 35 -38.10 -20.67 -28.55
CA VAL A 35 -38.51 -20.93 -27.17
C VAL A 35 -37.40 -21.36 -26.19
N CYS A 36 -36.98 -20.42 -25.33
CA CYS A 36 -36.21 -20.69 -24.12
C CYS A 36 -37.00 -21.58 -23.16
N THR A 37 -36.63 -22.86 -23.09
CA THR A 37 -37.08 -23.76 -22.02
C THR A 37 -36.00 -23.76 -20.93
N MET A 38 -36.34 -23.25 -19.75
CA MET A 38 -35.48 -23.33 -18.55
C MET A 38 -35.22 -24.80 -18.19
N MET A 39 -33.95 -25.22 -18.25
CA MET A 39 -33.50 -26.46 -17.61
C MET A 39 -32.69 -26.16 -16.35
N ASP A 40 -33.22 -26.70 -15.26
CA ASP A 40 -32.69 -26.76 -13.90
C ASP A 40 -31.30 -27.43 -13.87
N THR A 41 -30.28 -26.67 -13.49
CA THR A 41 -28.87 -27.08 -13.45
C THR A 41 -28.37 -27.39 -12.03
N LYS A 42 -29.25 -27.59 -11.04
CA LYS A 42 -28.81 -27.97 -9.68
C LYS A 42 -28.27 -29.40 -9.56
N GLY A 43 -28.68 -30.32 -10.44
CA GLY A 43 -28.31 -31.73 -10.33
C GLY A 43 -26.90 -32.10 -10.85
N LYS A 44 -26.40 -31.41 -11.89
CA LYS A 44 -25.14 -31.80 -12.55
C LYS A 44 -23.88 -31.15 -11.95
N LEU A 45 -24.03 -30.14 -11.08
CA LEU A 45 -22.89 -29.54 -10.37
C LEU A 45 -22.34 -30.45 -9.24
N GLN A 46 -23.17 -31.37 -8.71
CA GLN A 46 -22.79 -32.27 -7.62
C GLN A 46 -21.98 -33.50 -8.06
N GLU A 47 -22.12 -33.94 -9.32
CA GLU A 47 -21.33 -35.07 -9.84
C GLU A 47 -19.95 -34.63 -10.36
N PHE A 48 -19.83 -33.41 -10.89
CA PHE A 48 -18.54 -32.88 -11.33
C PHE A 48 -17.59 -32.57 -10.16
N THR A 49 -18.13 -32.28 -8.97
CA THR A 49 -17.33 -32.03 -7.75
C THR A 49 -16.79 -33.29 -7.07
N ARG A 50 -17.19 -34.51 -7.51
CA ARG A 50 -16.74 -35.77 -6.89
C ARG A 50 -15.50 -36.40 -7.54
N SER A 51 -15.07 -35.95 -8.73
CA SER A 51 -13.95 -36.59 -9.45
C SER A 51 -12.60 -35.87 -9.36
N ILE A 52 -12.52 -34.71 -8.70
CA ILE A 52 -11.25 -34.02 -8.48
C ILE A 52 -10.91 -34.03 -7.00
N THR A 53 -10.05 -34.97 -6.60
CA THR A 53 -9.41 -34.99 -5.28
C THR A 53 -8.43 -33.82 -5.16
N TYR A 54 -8.94 -32.62 -4.89
CA TYR A 54 -8.13 -31.55 -4.33
C TYR A 54 -7.96 -31.79 -2.82
N PRO A 55 -6.75 -31.68 -2.27
CA PRO A 55 -6.56 -31.78 -0.83
C PRO A 55 -7.38 -30.70 -0.10
N LYS A 56 -8.00 -31.11 1.02
CA LYS A 56 -8.86 -30.34 1.93
C LYS A 56 -8.49 -28.85 2.04
N TRP A 57 -9.22 -28.00 1.33
CA TRP A 57 -9.14 -26.53 1.42
C TRP A 57 -9.52 -25.96 2.80
N SER A 58 -10.22 -26.73 3.65
CA SER A 58 -10.66 -26.27 4.97
C SER A 58 -9.55 -26.11 6.03
N ARG A 59 -8.34 -26.66 5.80
CA ARG A 59 -7.14 -26.30 6.61
C ARG A 59 -6.37 -25.10 6.06
N VAL A 60 -6.56 -24.73 4.79
CA VAL A 60 -5.86 -23.60 4.17
C VAL A 60 -6.54 -22.27 4.51
N VAL A 61 -7.87 -22.26 4.65
CA VAL A 61 -8.64 -21.04 4.94
C VAL A 61 -8.49 -20.58 6.42
N GLY A 62 -8.24 -21.51 7.35
CA GLY A 62 -7.94 -21.20 8.76
C GLY A 62 -6.53 -20.67 9.03
N ILE A 63 -5.64 -20.68 8.01
CA ILE A 63 -4.24 -20.23 8.07
C ILE A 63 -4.06 -18.92 7.27
N MET A 64 -5.14 -18.29 6.79
CA MET A 64 -5.05 -17.11 5.92
C MET A 64 -4.78 -15.78 6.64
N SER A 65 -4.72 -15.77 7.97
CA SER A 65 -4.10 -14.66 8.68
C SER A 65 -2.59 -14.86 8.63
N SER A 66 -1.91 -14.20 7.69
CA SER A 66 -0.45 -14.16 7.71
C SER A 66 0.04 -13.75 9.11
N ILE A 67 1.20 -14.26 9.56
CA ILE A 67 1.77 -13.91 10.88
C ILE A 67 1.77 -12.39 11.09
N TRP A 68 2.02 -11.66 10.01
CA TRP A 68 1.96 -10.22 9.88
C TRP A 68 0.65 -9.67 10.45
N THR A 69 -0.49 -10.14 9.94
CA THR A 69 -1.82 -9.70 10.35
C THR A 69 -2.09 -9.99 11.82
N ARG A 70 -1.51 -11.06 12.38
CA ARG A 70 -1.65 -11.38 13.81
C ARG A 70 -0.85 -10.41 14.66
N ILE A 71 0.41 -10.15 14.26
CA ILE A 71 1.26 -9.19 14.95
C ILE A 71 0.67 -7.78 14.87
N GLU A 72 0.25 -7.34 13.69
CA GLU A 72 -0.34 -6.01 13.49
C GLU A 72 -1.56 -5.78 14.40
N LYS A 73 -2.36 -6.83 14.67
CA LYS A 73 -3.52 -6.77 15.58
C LYS A 73 -3.15 -6.62 17.06
N VAL A 74 -1.99 -7.13 17.48
CA VAL A 74 -1.54 -6.97 18.87
C VAL A 74 -0.84 -5.63 19.09
N MET A 75 -0.43 -4.95 18.02
CA MET A 75 0.14 -3.62 18.10
C MET A 75 -0.88 -2.57 18.58
N PRO A 76 -0.44 -1.46 19.21
CA PRO A 76 -1.32 -0.40 19.66
C PRO A 76 -2.05 0.35 18.53
N GLY A 77 -1.50 0.33 17.31
CA GLY A 77 -2.08 1.04 16.16
C GLY A 77 -2.02 2.58 16.27
N LEU A 78 -1.25 3.12 17.22
CA LEU A 78 -1.16 4.57 17.46
C LEU A 78 -0.30 5.30 16.42
N ASN A 79 0.59 4.61 15.70
CA ASN A 79 1.55 5.20 14.75
C ASN A 79 2.38 6.37 15.36
N CYS A 80 2.65 6.33 16.65
CA CYS A 80 3.18 7.48 17.38
C CYS A 80 4.65 7.80 17.12
N GLY A 81 5.43 6.95 16.45
CA GLY A 81 6.85 7.23 16.21
C GLY A 81 7.79 6.99 17.41
N LEU A 82 7.25 6.72 18.61
CA LEU A 82 8.03 6.69 19.85
C LEU A 82 9.14 5.62 19.89
N CYS A 83 8.97 4.55 19.12
CA CYS A 83 9.97 3.47 18.99
C CYS A 83 11.03 3.73 17.91
N GLY A 84 11.03 4.92 17.29
CA GLY A 84 11.90 5.27 16.16
C GLY A 84 11.35 4.89 14.78
N TYR A 85 10.20 4.21 14.74
CA TYR A 85 9.54 3.78 13.50
C TYR A 85 8.30 4.64 13.21
N PRO A 86 8.13 5.18 11.98
CA PRO A 86 7.03 6.09 11.64
C PRO A 86 5.63 5.56 11.98
N THR A 87 5.41 4.25 11.76
CA THR A 87 4.12 3.60 11.94
C THR A 87 4.27 2.31 12.75
N CYS A 88 3.19 1.84 13.38
CA CYS A 88 3.19 0.54 14.04
C CYS A 88 3.43 -0.60 13.03
N ALA A 89 3.04 -0.40 11.76
CA ALA A 89 3.34 -1.32 10.69
C ALA A 89 4.85 -1.40 10.41
N SER A 90 5.55 -0.27 10.23
CA SER A 90 7.02 -0.33 10.01
C SER A 90 7.77 -0.95 11.18
N PHE A 91 7.35 -0.69 12.42
CA PHE A 91 7.91 -1.39 13.60
C PHE A 91 7.63 -2.90 13.57
N THR A 92 6.42 -3.31 13.18
CA THR A 92 6.07 -4.74 13.04
C THR A 92 6.96 -5.45 12.02
N ARG A 93 7.29 -4.79 10.90
CA ARG A 93 8.23 -5.33 9.90
C ARG A 93 9.60 -5.54 10.51
N ALA A 94 10.09 -4.55 11.24
CA ALA A 94 11.39 -4.62 11.89
C ALA A 94 11.46 -5.74 12.94
N LEU A 95 10.41 -5.94 13.75
CA LEU A 95 10.31 -7.05 14.70
C LEU A 95 10.44 -8.41 14.02
N LEU A 96 9.78 -8.60 12.87
CA LEU A 96 9.80 -9.85 12.11
C LEU A 96 11.18 -10.19 11.54
N VAL A 97 11.99 -9.19 11.23
CA VAL A 97 13.40 -9.37 10.81
C VAL A 97 14.38 -9.29 11.98
N ARG A 98 13.87 -9.28 13.22
CA ARG A 98 14.63 -9.30 14.49
C ARG A 98 15.62 -8.15 14.63
N GLU A 99 15.26 -6.97 14.14
CA GLU A 99 16.06 -5.75 14.35
C GLU A 99 15.87 -5.17 15.77
N PRO A 100 14.67 -4.70 16.17
CA PRO A 100 14.37 -4.34 17.55
C PRO A 100 13.68 -5.47 18.33
N THR A 101 13.61 -5.32 19.65
CA THR A 101 12.75 -6.11 20.54
C THR A 101 11.41 -5.42 20.77
N ALA A 102 10.38 -6.16 21.20
CA ALA A 102 9.07 -5.59 21.55
C ALA A 102 9.15 -4.47 22.60
N THR A 103 10.15 -4.52 23.48
CA THR A 103 10.41 -3.52 24.54
C THR A 103 10.87 -2.16 24.00
N ALA A 104 11.23 -2.07 22.72
CA ALA A 104 11.54 -0.79 22.08
C ALA A 104 10.31 0.12 21.95
N CYS A 105 9.10 -0.43 22.00
CA CYS A 105 7.87 0.36 22.02
C CYS A 105 7.44 0.65 23.46
N PRO A 106 7.51 1.91 23.93
CA PRO A 106 7.12 2.24 25.30
C PRO A 106 5.63 2.02 25.57
N ILE A 107 4.77 2.05 24.55
CA ILE A 107 3.33 1.79 24.68
C ILE A 107 3.04 0.33 25.02
N LEU A 108 3.84 -0.60 24.48
CA LEU A 108 3.68 -2.03 24.77
C LEU A 108 4.10 -2.39 26.21
N SER A 109 4.82 -1.49 26.90
CA SER A 109 5.19 -1.65 28.31
C SER A 109 4.08 -1.21 29.27
N LEU A 110 3.01 -0.59 28.78
CA LEU A 110 1.89 -0.20 29.62
C LEU A 110 1.11 -1.44 30.11
N PRO A 111 0.58 -1.44 31.35
CA PRO A 111 -0.20 -2.55 31.91
C PRO A 111 -1.33 -3.03 31.00
N ASP A 112 -2.02 -2.12 30.31
CA ASP A 112 -3.14 -2.42 29.41
C ASP A 112 -2.72 -3.27 28.19
N TYR A 113 -1.42 -3.33 27.89
CA TYR A 113 -0.86 -4.08 26.78
C TYR A 113 -0.08 -5.33 27.21
N ALA A 114 0.04 -5.62 28.51
CA ALA A 114 0.86 -6.75 29.00
C ALA A 114 0.50 -8.09 28.32
N GLY A 115 -0.80 -8.43 28.25
CA GLY A 115 -1.25 -9.66 27.58
C GLY A 115 -0.93 -9.70 26.07
N ARG A 116 -0.98 -8.55 25.39
CA ARG A 116 -0.65 -8.43 23.96
C ARG A 116 0.85 -8.51 23.72
N THR A 117 1.65 -7.99 24.65
CA THR A 117 3.11 -8.05 24.60
C THR A 117 3.61 -9.48 24.75
N GLU A 118 2.93 -10.29 25.57
CA GLU A 118 3.25 -11.71 25.73
C GLU A 118 2.89 -12.48 24.47
N GLU A 119 1.68 -12.27 23.92
CA GLU A 119 1.29 -12.83 22.61
C GLU A 119 2.26 -12.41 21.49
N LEU A 120 2.70 -11.15 21.48
CA LEU A 120 3.65 -10.63 20.50
C LEU A 120 4.98 -11.38 20.54
N LYS A 121 5.52 -11.64 21.73
CA LYS A 121 6.76 -12.42 21.90
C LYS A 121 6.60 -13.81 21.32
N ASP A 122 5.51 -14.51 21.67
CA ASP A 122 5.22 -15.85 21.14
C ASP A 122 5.11 -15.86 19.61
N LEU A 123 4.45 -14.86 19.04
CA LEU A 123 4.31 -14.71 17.58
C LEU A 123 5.66 -14.46 16.88
N VAL A 124 6.52 -13.62 17.46
CA VAL A 124 7.84 -13.29 16.90
C VAL A 124 8.83 -14.45 17.06
N GLU A 125 8.81 -15.16 18.20
CA GLU A 125 9.67 -16.31 18.45
C GLU A 125 9.30 -17.52 17.57
N SER A 126 8.00 -17.73 17.34
CA SER A 126 7.53 -18.79 16.44
C SER A 126 7.73 -18.46 14.95
N TRP A 127 8.02 -17.19 14.62
CA TRP A 127 8.27 -16.78 13.25
C TRP A 127 9.66 -17.16 12.76
N HIS A 128 9.67 -17.85 11.62
CA HIS A 128 10.87 -18.20 10.88
C HIS A 128 10.82 -17.45 9.55
N PRO A 129 11.75 -16.51 9.30
CA PRO A 129 11.75 -15.78 8.05
C PRO A 129 11.97 -16.77 6.90
N VAL A 130 11.03 -16.77 5.96
CA VAL A 130 11.20 -17.47 4.68
C VAL A 130 11.94 -16.51 3.76
N GLU A 131 13.10 -16.93 3.25
CA GLU A 131 13.79 -16.21 2.19
C GLU A 131 12.90 -16.21 0.94
N ASN A 132 12.27 -15.07 0.68
CA ASN A 132 11.55 -14.84 -0.56
C ASN A 132 12.50 -14.15 -1.53
N LEU A 133 12.56 -14.62 -2.78
CA LEU A 133 13.29 -13.91 -3.82
C LEU A 133 12.37 -12.93 -4.52
N ALA A 134 12.93 -11.80 -4.97
CA ALA A 134 12.21 -10.85 -5.78
C ALA A 134 11.71 -11.52 -7.06
N PRO A 135 10.41 -11.35 -7.40
CA PRO A 135 9.81 -12.03 -8.54
C PRO A 135 10.45 -11.58 -9.85
N GLU A 136 10.43 -12.47 -10.85
CA GLU A 136 10.88 -12.15 -12.19
C GLU A 136 10.10 -10.97 -12.78
N ARG A 137 10.84 -10.02 -13.36
CA ARG A 137 10.27 -8.92 -14.14
C ARG A 137 9.96 -9.46 -15.54
N PRO A 138 8.69 -9.46 -15.99
CA PRO A 138 8.39 -9.79 -17.38
C PRO A 138 9.15 -8.83 -18.29
N GLU A 139 9.73 -9.31 -19.40
CA GLU A 139 10.50 -8.47 -20.33
C GLU A 139 9.71 -7.25 -20.82
N GLU A 140 8.39 -7.42 -21.02
CA GLU A 140 7.48 -6.34 -21.42
C GLU A 140 6.76 -5.67 -20.23
N GLY A 141 7.09 -6.03 -18.98
CA GLY A 141 6.41 -5.57 -17.77
C GLY A 141 4.98 -6.11 -17.57
N ILE A 142 4.48 -6.93 -18.50
CA ILE A 142 3.12 -7.48 -18.50
C ILE A 142 3.13 -8.94 -18.95
N VAL A 143 2.40 -9.81 -18.24
CA VAL A 143 2.10 -11.17 -18.67
C VAL A 143 0.66 -11.21 -19.17
N LEU A 144 0.47 -11.49 -20.45
CA LEU A 144 -0.84 -11.60 -21.09
C LEU A 144 -1.23 -13.06 -21.27
N SER A 145 -2.47 -13.41 -20.94
CA SER A 145 -3.03 -14.74 -21.19
C SER A 145 -4.39 -14.67 -21.90
N LYS A 146 -4.60 -15.58 -22.89
CA LYS A 146 -5.82 -15.71 -23.70
C LYS A 146 -6.58 -17.01 -23.42
N PRO A 147 -7.94 -17.03 -23.46
CA PRO A 147 -8.86 -15.94 -23.15
C PRO A 147 -9.52 -16.14 -21.78
N CYS A 148 -9.96 -15.03 -21.22
CA CYS A 148 -11.03 -15.03 -20.24
C CYS A 148 -12.20 -15.86 -20.81
N SER A 149 -12.82 -16.74 -20.02
CA SER A 149 -13.94 -17.59 -20.47
C SER A 149 -15.11 -16.83 -21.11
N ASP A 150 -15.17 -15.52 -20.85
CA ASP A 150 -16.34 -14.69 -21.10
C ASP A 150 -16.37 -14.12 -22.54
N ALA A 151 -15.22 -13.79 -23.15
CA ALA A 151 -15.16 -13.32 -24.53
C ALA A 151 -13.74 -13.40 -25.14
N SER A 152 -13.66 -13.69 -26.45
CA SER A 152 -12.40 -13.88 -27.18
C SER A 152 -11.54 -12.63 -27.37
N HIS A 153 -12.13 -11.44 -27.26
CA HIS A 153 -11.43 -10.16 -27.36
C HIS A 153 -10.91 -9.65 -26.00
N LEU A 154 -11.30 -10.29 -24.90
CA LEU A 154 -10.90 -9.92 -23.56
C LEU A 154 -9.66 -10.71 -23.13
N LEU A 155 -8.76 -10.04 -22.43
CA LEU A 155 -7.54 -10.66 -21.91
C LEU A 155 -7.46 -10.60 -20.39
N MET A 156 -6.68 -11.52 -19.84
CA MET A 156 -6.14 -11.41 -18.50
C MET A 156 -4.73 -10.83 -18.59
N ALA A 157 -4.46 -9.84 -17.73
CA ALA A 157 -3.15 -9.21 -17.62
C ALA A 157 -2.67 -9.29 -16.17
N ASP A 158 -1.48 -9.84 -15.98
CA ASP A 158 -0.78 -9.87 -14.70
C ASP A 158 0.43 -8.95 -14.80
N LEU A 159 0.48 -7.93 -13.94
CA LEU A 159 1.57 -6.97 -13.81
C LEU A 159 2.08 -6.99 -12.37
N CYS A 160 3.26 -6.44 -12.13
CA CYS A 160 3.87 -6.37 -10.80
C CYS A 160 4.41 -4.97 -10.57
N ILE A 161 4.17 -4.44 -9.36
CA ILE A 161 4.86 -3.26 -8.81
C ILE A 161 6.09 -3.75 -8.06
N PHE A 162 7.22 -3.09 -8.21
CA PHE A 162 8.48 -3.45 -7.54
C PHE A 162 8.87 -2.40 -6.49
N ASN A 163 9.56 -2.82 -5.44
CA ASN A 163 10.08 -1.93 -4.39
C ASN A 163 11.57 -1.55 -4.58
N GLY A 164 12.07 -1.71 -5.81
CA GLY A 164 13.45 -1.37 -6.18
C GLY A 164 14.51 -2.43 -5.85
N ILE A 165 14.10 -3.65 -5.52
CA ILE A 165 14.95 -4.84 -5.45
C ILE A 165 15.04 -5.50 -6.84
N GLU A 166 16.22 -6.03 -7.18
CA GLU A 166 16.46 -6.69 -8.46
C GLU A 166 15.92 -8.13 -8.44
N THR A 167 15.49 -8.63 -9.59
CA THR A 167 15.01 -10.00 -9.76
C THR A 167 15.96 -11.02 -9.12
N GLY A 168 15.42 -11.97 -8.35
CA GLY A 168 16.20 -13.05 -7.75
C GLY A 168 17.00 -12.64 -6.51
N GLN A 169 17.03 -11.36 -6.12
CA GLN A 169 17.61 -10.94 -4.84
C GLN A 169 16.67 -11.30 -3.68
N PRO A 170 17.21 -11.64 -2.49
CA PRO A 170 16.40 -11.89 -1.32
C PRO A 170 15.65 -10.61 -0.90
N MET A 171 14.36 -10.76 -0.61
CA MET A 171 13.48 -9.74 -0.08
C MET A 171 13.27 -9.95 1.42
N ARG A 172 13.47 -8.88 2.19
CA ARG A 172 13.26 -8.85 3.64
C ARG A 172 11.80 -8.57 3.98
N PHE A 173 11.12 -7.78 3.15
CA PHE A 173 9.73 -7.40 3.34
C PHE A 173 8.89 -7.67 2.09
N ASN A 174 7.56 -7.65 2.23
CA ASN A 174 6.67 -7.63 1.08
C ASN A 174 6.80 -6.30 0.33
N THR A 175 6.31 -6.25 -0.91
CA THR A 175 6.40 -5.06 -1.75
C THR A 175 5.58 -3.88 -1.21
N LEU A 176 4.33 -4.11 -0.79
CA LEU A 176 3.39 -3.06 -0.41
C LEU A 176 2.92 -3.18 1.06
N ASP A 177 2.84 -2.05 1.76
CA ASP A 177 2.18 -1.90 3.04
C ASP A 177 0.67 -1.98 2.84
N SER A 178 0.01 -2.96 3.46
CA SER A 178 -1.43 -3.19 3.26
C SER A 178 -2.31 -2.10 3.88
N GLY A 179 -1.84 -1.44 4.95
CA GLY A 179 -2.53 -0.33 5.58
C GLY A 179 -2.53 0.89 4.65
N VAL A 180 -1.33 1.33 4.26
CA VAL A 180 -1.13 2.46 3.35
C VAL A 180 -1.80 2.21 2.00
N MET A 181 -1.63 1.02 1.41
CA MET A 181 -2.29 0.64 0.15
C MET A 181 -3.81 0.75 0.24
N CYS A 182 -4.42 0.23 1.31
CA CYS A 182 -5.88 0.34 1.48
C CYS A 182 -6.33 1.79 1.65
N ASP A 183 -5.56 2.63 2.33
CA ASP A 183 -5.92 4.02 2.55
C ASP A 183 -5.81 4.83 1.26
N LEU A 184 -4.75 4.64 0.47
CA LEU A 184 -4.59 5.28 -0.83
C LEU A 184 -5.67 4.82 -1.83
N LEU A 185 -6.02 3.52 -1.86
CA LEU A 185 -7.05 3.02 -2.77
C LEU A 185 -8.47 3.47 -2.37
N LYS A 186 -8.75 3.76 -1.09
CA LYS A 186 -10.05 4.32 -0.67
C LYS A 186 -10.34 5.64 -1.37
N CYS A 187 -9.31 6.44 -1.67
CA CYS A 187 -9.47 7.72 -2.33
C CYS A 187 -10.04 7.63 -3.75
N VAL A 188 -9.89 6.49 -4.42
CA VAL A 188 -10.42 6.29 -5.76
C VAL A 188 -11.68 5.44 -5.80
N THR A 189 -12.28 5.14 -4.66
CA THR A 189 -13.56 4.41 -4.59
C THR A 189 -14.66 5.07 -5.42
N ARG A 190 -14.63 6.39 -5.61
CA ARG A 190 -15.56 7.10 -6.50
C ARG A 190 -15.43 6.71 -7.97
N LYS A 191 -14.28 6.18 -8.38
CA LYS A 191 -13.96 5.73 -9.74
C LYS A 191 -13.92 4.20 -9.86
N VAL A 192 -14.04 3.48 -8.74
CA VAL A 192 -13.94 2.01 -8.67
C VAL A 192 -15.20 1.44 -8.06
N GLU A 193 -16.02 0.81 -8.90
CA GLU A 193 -17.23 0.14 -8.46
C GLU A 193 -16.89 -1.11 -7.62
N ASN A 194 -17.74 -1.45 -6.65
CA ASN A 194 -17.59 -2.66 -5.83
C ASN A 194 -16.24 -2.79 -5.10
N PHE A 195 -15.54 -1.68 -4.86
CA PHE A 195 -14.22 -1.69 -4.25
C PHE A 195 -14.25 -2.26 -2.82
N LYS A 196 -13.34 -3.19 -2.54
CA LYS A 196 -13.07 -3.71 -1.21
C LYS A 196 -11.56 -3.84 -1.00
N CYS A 197 -11.09 -3.34 0.13
CA CYS A 197 -9.73 -3.56 0.59
C CYS A 197 -9.73 -4.23 1.96
N SER A 198 -8.95 -5.28 2.11
CA SER A 198 -8.73 -5.97 3.38
C SER A 198 -7.27 -5.84 3.78
N ARG A 199 -7.02 -5.03 4.82
CA ARG A 199 -5.69 -4.92 5.43
C ARG A 199 -5.18 -6.28 5.90
N GLY A 200 -6.06 -7.07 6.53
CA GLY A 200 -5.70 -8.36 7.12
C GLY A 200 -5.48 -9.50 6.13
N LEU A 201 -6.14 -9.47 4.96
CA LEU A 201 -5.84 -10.38 3.85
C LEU A 201 -4.76 -9.81 2.92
N SER A 202 -4.34 -8.57 3.14
CA SER A 202 -3.34 -7.87 2.34
C SER A 202 -3.70 -7.85 0.85
N TYR A 203 -4.97 -7.54 0.58
CA TYR A 203 -5.60 -7.72 -0.73
C TYR A 203 -6.69 -6.69 -0.96
N ALA A 204 -6.69 -6.10 -2.16
CA ALA A 204 -7.75 -5.22 -2.64
C ALA A 204 -8.32 -5.73 -3.95
N TRP A 205 -9.60 -5.48 -4.18
CA TRP A 205 -10.23 -5.71 -5.48
C TRP A 205 -11.36 -4.72 -5.73
N GLY A 206 -11.70 -4.53 -6.99
CA GLY A 206 -12.81 -3.69 -7.43
C GLY A 206 -12.94 -3.71 -8.94
N ASP A 207 -13.99 -3.06 -9.44
CA ASP A 207 -14.26 -2.92 -10.87
C ASP A 207 -13.81 -1.52 -11.30
N PHE A 208 -12.75 -1.45 -12.10
CA PHE A 208 -12.22 -0.20 -12.65
C PHE A 208 -12.64 -0.14 -14.12
N GLU A 209 -13.60 0.72 -14.45
CA GLU A 209 -14.28 0.70 -15.75
C GLU A 209 -14.88 -0.71 -15.99
N GLU A 210 -14.52 -1.40 -17.07
CA GLU A 210 -14.99 -2.78 -17.35
C GLU A 210 -14.05 -3.87 -16.81
N ILE A 211 -12.94 -3.48 -16.17
CA ILE A 211 -11.88 -4.38 -15.71
C ILE A 211 -12.10 -4.78 -14.25
N LYS A 212 -12.05 -6.09 -13.97
CA LYS A 212 -11.91 -6.56 -12.59
C LYS A 212 -10.45 -6.48 -12.16
N LEU A 213 -10.17 -5.61 -11.21
CA LEU A 213 -8.86 -5.35 -10.66
C LEU A 213 -8.65 -6.12 -9.36
N HIS A 214 -7.46 -6.69 -9.21
CA HIS A 214 -6.98 -7.30 -7.98
C HIS A 214 -5.58 -6.75 -7.67
N VAL A 215 -5.37 -6.22 -6.47
CA VAL A 215 -4.05 -5.73 -6.00
C VAL A 215 -3.64 -6.55 -4.77
N LEU A 216 -2.45 -7.13 -4.81
CA LEU A 216 -1.89 -7.96 -3.76
C LEU A 216 -0.70 -7.26 -3.10
N LYS A 217 -0.44 -7.54 -1.82
CA LYS A 217 0.72 -6.95 -1.10
C LYS A 217 2.10 -7.28 -1.64
N ASP A 218 2.23 -8.32 -2.45
CA ASP A 218 3.48 -8.65 -3.12
C ASP A 218 3.71 -7.78 -4.37
N GLY A 219 2.83 -6.80 -4.62
CA GLY A 219 2.91 -5.88 -5.74
C GLY A 219 2.18 -6.40 -6.99
N ARG A 220 1.68 -7.64 -6.99
CA ARG A 220 0.95 -8.15 -8.15
C ARG A 220 -0.37 -7.42 -8.34
N VAL A 221 -0.59 -6.99 -9.58
CA VAL A 221 -1.83 -6.38 -10.07
C VAL A 221 -2.39 -7.30 -11.14
N ARG A 222 -3.51 -7.96 -10.85
CA ARG A 222 -4.20 -8.82 -11.81
C ARG A 222 -5.43 -8.12 -12.35
N MET A 223 -5.54 -8.10 -13.66
CA MET A 223 -6.66 -7.54 -14.39
C MET A 223 -7.37 -8.64 -15.15
N ARG A 224 -8.69 -8.72 -14.99
CA ARG A 224 -9.54 -9.57 -15.82
C ARG A 224 -10.44 -8.70 -16.66
N ARG A 225 -10.75 -9.17 -17.87
CA ARG A 225 -11.62 -8.48 -18.83
C ARG A 225 -11.01 -7.17 -19.34
N ALA A 226 -9.69 -7.11 -19.49
CA ALA A 226 -9.09 -5.97 -20.17
C ALA A 226 -9.37 -6.06 -21.69
N PRO A 227 -9.82 -4.97 -22.35
CA PRO A 227 -10.10 -4.96 -23.79
C PRO A 227 -8.87 -5.14 -24.70
N GLY A 228 -7.66 -4.95 -24.16
CA GLY A 228 -6.42 -4.98 -24.93
C GLY A 228 -5.21 -4.60 -24.09
N ARG A 229 -4.01 -4.86 -24.65
CA ARG A 229 -2.72 -4.64 -23.97
C ARG A 229 -2.54 -3.18 -23.56
N GLU A 230 -2.77 -2.26 -24.49
CA GLU A 230 -2.60 -0.82 -24.22
C GLU A 230 -3.54 -0.32 -23.13
N HIS A 231 -4.79 -0.80 -23.12
CA HIS A 231 -5.76 -0.43 -22.11
C HIS A 231 -5.35 -0.99 -20.73
N ALA A 232 -4.89 -2.25 -20.65
CA ALA A 232 -4.35 -2.82 -19.43
C ALA A 232 -3.14 -2.03 -18.89
N LEU A 233 -2.19 -1.66 -19.76
CA LEU A 233 -1.02 -0.86 -19.38
C LEU A 233 -1.41 0.54 -18.87
N ARG A 234 -2.38 1.21 -19.51
CA ARG A 234 -2.87 2.52 -19.04
C ARG A 234 -3.55 2.43 -17.67
N VAL A 235 -4.41 1.42 -17.48
CA VAL A 235 -5.03 1.19 -16.16
C VAL A 235 -3.95 0.84 -15.13
N PHE A 236 -2.95 0.05 -15.49
CA PHE A 236 -1.87 -0.31 -14.58
C PHE A 236 -1.07 0.91 -14.15
N ALA A 237 -0.69 1.80 -15.07
CA ALA A 237 0.01 3.04 -14.74
C ALA A 237 -0.76 3.89 -13.71
N ARG A 238 -2.09 3.95 -13.82
CA ARG A 238 -2.96 4.62 -12.83
C ARG A 238 -2.91 3.92 -11.46
N ILE A 239 -3.06 2.59 -11.44
CA ILE A 239 -3.02 1.81 -10.20
C ILE A 239 -1.65 1.86 -9.54
N GLU A 240 -0.57 1.78 -10.32
CA GLU A 240 0.79 1.90 -9.83
C GLU A 240 1.02 3.26 -9.17
N ARG A 241 0.69 4.37 -9.84
CA ARG A 241 0.75 5.72 -9.27
C ARG A 241 -0.05 5.86 -7.97
N LEU A 242 -1.21 5.20 -7.89
CA LEU A 242 -2.05 5.22 -6.71
C LEU A 242 -1.44 4.55 -5.48
N VAL A 243 -0.78 3.41 -5.68
CA VAL A 243 -0.31 2.59 -4.56
C VAL A 243 1.20 2.67 -4.36
N ILE A 244 1.94 3.40 -5.20
CA ILE A 244 3.40 3.49 -5.09
C ILE A 244 3.85 4.04 -3.74
N GLY A 245 3.08 4.94 -3.12
CA GLY A 245 3.32 5.44 -1.77
C GLY A 245 3.36 4.33 -0.71
N ALA A 246 2.68 3.21 -0.94
CA ALA A 246 2.67 2.05 -0.06
C ALA A 246 3.88 1.12 -0.27
N ALA A 247 4.75 1.36 -1.25
CA ALA A 247 5.93 0.53 -1.47
C ALA A 247 6.86 0.54 -0.24
N ILE A 248 7.38 -0.63 0.15
CA ILE A 248 8.20 -0.79 1.36
C ILE A 248 9.68 -0.84 0.99
N CYS A 249 10.52 -0.03 1.64
CA CYS A 249 11.98 -0.16 1.53
C CYS A 249 12.44 -1.48 2.13
N ASP A 250 13.12 -2.29 1.31
CA ASP A 250 13.78 -3.51 1.78
C ASP A 250 14.91 -3.22 2.80
N CYS A 251 15.46 -2.01 2.76
CA CYS A 251 16.54 -1.58 3.63
C CYS A 251 16.14 -1.36 5.10
N CYS A 252 14.96 -0.80 5.36
CA CYS A 252 14.54 -0.33 6.69
C CYS A 252 13.08 -0.66 7.04
N GLY A 253 12.31 -1.20 6.11
CA GLY A 253 10.90 -1.53 6.33
C GLY A 253 9.96 -0.32 6.33
N TYR A 254 10.43 0.87 5.94
CA TYR A 254 9.57 2.07 5.90
C TYR A 254 8.85 2.10 4.56
N ASP A 255 7.60 2.58 4.55
CA ASP A 255 6.89 2.87 3.31
C ASP A 255 7.50 4.08 2.57
N LEU A 256 7.21 4.18 1.27
CA LEU A 256 7.76 5.24 0.42
C LEU A 256 7.36 6.64 0.90
N LEU A 257 6.13 6.82 1.41
CA LEU A 257 5.70 8.12 1.94
C LEU A 257 6.58 8.55 3.13
N SER A 258 6.83 7.63 4.07
CA SER A 258 7.72 7.86 5.21
C SER A 258 9.17 8.18 4.80
N VAL A 259 9.69 7.50 3.77
CA VAL A 259 11.04 7.78 3.24
C VAL A 259 11.10 9.13 2.53
N ALA A 260 10.08 9.46 1.73
CA ALA A 260 10.04 10.67 0.91
C ALA A 260 10.11 11.95 1.77
N VAL A 261 9.51 11.94 2.97
CA VAL A 261 9.52 13.07 3.91
C VAL A 261 10.63 12.98 4.96
N GLY A 262 11.63 12.12 4.76
CA GLY A 262 12.85 12.11 5.58
C GLY A 262 12.67 11.56 6.99
N LEU A 263 11.63 10.76 7.26
CA LEU A 263 11.47 10.12 8.58
C LEU A 263 12.40 8.92 8.78
N SER A 264 13.14 8.52 7.74
CA SER A 264 14.18 7.52 7.86
C SER A 264 15.48 8.14 8.37
N PRO A 265 16.23 7.48 9.28
CA PRO A 265 17.52 7.99 9.74
C PRO A 265 18.61 7.98 8.67
N ARG A 266 18.38 7.31 7.54
CA ARG A 266 19.29 7.31 6.38
C ARG A 266 18.86 8.38 5.37
N GLY A 267 19.81 8.86 4.57
CA GLY A 267 19.51 9.80 3.50
C GLY A 267 18.59 9.16 2.44
N GLU A 268 17.65 9.94 1.91
CA GLU A 268 16.62 9.50 0.96
C GLU A 268 17.15 8.64 -0.20
N ARG A 269 18.32 8.99 -0.75
CA ARG A 269 18.92 8.33 -1.93
C ARG A 269 19.41 6.90 -1.68
N ASP A 270 19.61 6.52 -0.42
CA ASP A 270 20.17 5.22 -0.06
C ASP A 270 19.09 4.13 0.11
N HIS A 271 17.82 4.51 -0.09
CA HIS A 271 16.68 3.63 0.05
C HIS A 271 16.34 2.93 -1.28
N THR A 272 16.21 1.60 -1.23
CA THR A 272 15.80 0.81 -2.40
C THR A 272 14.43 1.23 -2.93
N VAL A 273 13.53 1.66 -2.04
CA VAL A 273 12.18 2.12 -2.42
C VAL A 273 12.18 3.36 -3.33
N MET A 274 13.26 4.14 -3.37
CA MET A 274 13.37 5.25 -4.33
C MET A 274 13.53 4.78 -5.78
N ARG A 275 13.77 3.48 -5.99
CA ARG A 275 13.75 2.81 -7.29
C ARG A 275 12.49 1.95 -7.48
N ALA A 276 11.46 2.17 -6.64
CA ALA A 276 10.19 1.48 -6.76
C ALA A 276 9.45 1.89 -8.04
N GLY A 277 8.56 1.01 -8.47
CA GLY A 277 7.79 1.16 -9.71
C GLY A 277 8.30 0.24 -10.82
N SER A 278 7.52 0.21 -11.90
CA SER A 278 7.65 -0.74 -13.01
C SER A 278 7.47 0.01 -14.32
N SER A 279 6.35 0.71 -14.46
CA SER A 279 6.13 1.69 -15.53
C SER A 279 6.45 3.12 -15.09
N LEU A 280 6.39 3.36 -13.77
CA LEU A 280 6.70 4.63 -13.14
C LEU A 280 8.17 4.70 -12.71
N ARG A 281 8.82 5.83 -12.97
CA ARG A 281 10.14 6.18 -12.44
C ARG A 281 10.01 7.32 -11.45
N ILE A 282 10.55 7.15 -10.25
CA ILE A 282 10.68 8.24 -9.29
C ILE A 282 11.89 9.07 -9.71
N VAL A 283 11.66 10.32 -10.11
CA VAL A 283 12.71 11.23 -10.53
C VAL A 283 12.87 12.34 -9.50
N LYS A 284 14.11 12.74 -9.27
CA LYS A 284 14.40 13.92 -8.46
C LYS A 284 13.96 15.14 -9.25
N SER A 285 12.92 15.83 -8.82
CA SER A 285 12.37 16.96 -9.59
C SER A 285 11.47 17.88 -8.75
N GLY A 286 11.27 19.09 -9.29
CA GLY A 286 10.17 20.01 -9.03
C GLY A 286 10.42 21.08 -7.97
N GLU A 287 10.29 22.36 -8.33
CA GLU A 287 10.07 23.43 -7.35
C GLU A 287 8.76 23.14 -6.58
N VAL A 288 8.76 23.37 -5.27
CA VAL A 288 7.57 23.19 -4.42
C VAL A 288 6.45 24.19 -4.77
N SER A 289 6.74 25.20 -5.60
CA SER A 289 5.84 26.28 -5.99
C SER A 289 4.51 25.79 -6.58
N ASP A 290 4.53 24.71 -7.37
CA ASP A 290 3.32 24.10 -7.95
C ASP A 290 2.36 23.52 -6.90
N TRP A 291 2.86 23.24 -5.69
CA TRP A 291 2.11 22.66 -4.58
C TRP A 291 1.96 23.61 -3.38
N ALA A 292 2.40 24.86 -3.49
CA ALA A 292 2.40 25.82 -2.39
C ALA A 292 1.00 26.03 -1.81
N GLU A 293 -0.04 26.11 -2.65
CA GLU A 293 -1.42 26.23 -2.20
C GLU A 293 -1.85 25.00 -1.37
N ALA A 294 -1.59 23.80 -1.87
CA ALA A 294 -1.94 22.56 -1.16
C ALA A 294 -1.23 22.46 0.20
N LEU A 295 0.05 22.81 0.27
CA LEU A 295 0.82 22.81 1.52
C LEU A 295 0.32 23.88 2.51
N ASN A 296 -0.07 25.06 2.03
CA ASN A 296 -0.67 26.09 2.88
C ASN A 296 -2.01 25.62 3.45
N ARG A 297 -2.88 25.01 2.63
CA ARG A 297 -4.14 24.42 3.11
C ARG A 297 -3.91 23.33 4.17
N GLN A 298 -2.90 22.47 4.01
CA GLN A 298 -2.52 21.47 5.02
C GLN A 298 -2.14 22.11 6.35
N HIS A 299 -1.27 23.12 6.28
CA HIS A 299 -0.78 23.82 7.45
C HIS A 299 -1.91 24.55 8.18
N GLU A 300 -2.77 25.28 7.45
CA GLU A 300 -3.95 25.95 8.00
C GLU A 300 -4.89 24.95 8.67
N THR A 301 -5.24 23.86 7.97
CA THR A 301 -6.12 22.79 8.50
C THR A 301 -5.60 22.23 9.82
N LEU A 302 -4.30 21.92 9.90
CA LEU A 302 -3.71 21.37 11.12
C LEU A 302 -3.63 22.42 12.24
N THR A 303 -3.27 23.66 11.92
CA THR A 303 -3.19 24.77 12.88
C THR A 303 -4.57 25.09 13.48
N ASP A 304 -5.61 25.11 12.65
CA ASP A 304 -6.99 25.34 13.08
C ASP A 304 -7.48 24.20 13.97
N ALA A 305 -7.13 22.95 13.63
CA ALA A 305 -7.48 21.78 14.45
C ALA A 305 -6.79 21.80 15.82
N ILE A 306 -5.52 22.21 15.89
CA ILE A 306 -4.76 22.39 17.15
C ILE A 306 -5.36 23.52 17.98
N THR A 307 -5.66 24.66 17.35
CA THR A 307 -6.29 25.82 18.02
C THR A 307 -7.67 25.45 18.57
N SER A 308 -8.47 24.74 17.78
CA SER A 308 -9.77 24.21 18.20
C SER A 308 -9.64 23.26 19.38
N LEU A 309 -8.65 22.34 19.36
CA LEU A 309 -8.35 21.43 20.47
C LEU A 309 -8.04 22.19 21.77
N ARG A 310 -7.17 23.21 21.71
CA ARG A 310 -6.79 24.05 22.87
C ARG A 310 -8.00 24.76 23.49
N ASN A 311 -8.87 25.27 22.64
CA ASN A 311 -10.07 25.99 23.04
C ASN A 311 -11.23 25.07 23.48
N GLY A 312 -11.07 23.74 23.38
CA GLY A 312 -12.13 22.78 23.67
C GLY A 312 -13.27 22.78 22.63
N GLY A 313 -12.99 23.24 21.41
CA GLY A 313 -13.91 23.21 20.29
C GLY A 313 -13.82 21.92 19.46
N HIS A 314 -14.84 21.71 18.62
CA HIS A 314 -14.78 20.78 17.50
C HIS A 314 -14.59 21.58 16.20
N PRO A 315 -13.77 21.12 15.24
CA PRO A 315 -13.68 21.75 13.94
C PRO A 315 -15.02 21.55 13.23
N GLU A 316 -15.71 22.65 12.94
CA GLU A 316 -16.91 22.62 12.12
C GLU A 316 -16.49 22.55 10.65
N GLY A 317 -16.83 21.46 9.95
CA GLY A 317 -16.57 21.32 8.52
C GLY A 317 -16.53 19.88 8.04
N GLU A 318 -17.01 19.65 6.82
CA GLU A 318 -16.78 18.40 6.12
C GLU A 318 -15.28 18.33 5.77
N LYS A 319 -14.56 17.41 6.41
CA LYS A 319 -13.13 17.20 6.13
C LYS A 319 -13.01 16.52 4.75
N THR A 320 -12.72 17.29 3.70
CA THR A 320 -12.30 16.69 2.43
C THR A 320 -10.90 16.08 2.62
N SER A 321 -10.72 14.85 2.17
CA SER A 321 -9.41 14.19 2.25
C SER A 321 -8.49 14.78 1.19
N LEU A 322 -7.50 15.54 1.64
CA LEU A 322 -6.51 16.13 0.75
C LEU A 322 -5.62 15.06 0.11
N VAL A 323 -5.40 13.94 0.80
CA VAL A 323 -4.76 12.75 0.19
C VAL A 323 -5.49 12.37 -1.09
N CYS A 324 -6.83 12.34 -1.05
CA CYS A 324 -7.63 11.99 -2.22
C CYS A 324 -7.56 13.05 -3.33
N GLU A 325 -7.52 14.35 -3.00
CA GLU A 325 -7.37 15.43 -3.98
C GLU A 325 -6.01 15.36 -4.71
N ILE A 326 -4.93 15.11 -3.97
CA ILE A 326 -3.57 14.97 -4.54
C ILE A 326 -3.50 13.72 -5.43
N LEU A 327 -4.01 12.58 -4.94
CA LEU A 327 -4.06 11.35 -5.74
C LEU A 327 -4.88 11.52 -7.02
N ASP A 328 -6.01 12.22 -6.95
CA ASP A 328 -6.82 12.51 -8.13
C ASP A 328 -6.06 13.32 -9.19
N THR A 329 -5.18 14.22 -8.76
CA THR A 329 -4.28 14.98 -9.65
C THR A 329 -3.21 14.06 -10.24
N MET A 330 -2.57 13.23 -9.40
CA MET A 330 -1.54 12.27 -9.83
C MET A 330 -2.04 11.24 -10.85
N ILE A 331 -3.32 10.88 -10.83
CA ILE A 331 -3.91 9.90 -11.77
C ILE A 331 -4.25 10.53 -13.12
N ARG A 332 -4.53 11.84 -13.15
CA ARG A 332 -4.88 12.55 -14.40
C ARG A 332 -3.67 12.75 -15.28
N ASP A 333 -2.53 13.08 -14.66
CA ASP A 333 -1.24 13.05 -15.33
C ASP A 333 -0.77 11.58 -15.45
N LEU A 334 -0.44 11.12 -16.64
CA LEU A 334 0.07 9.76 -16.89
C LEU A 334 1.50 9.79 -17.40
N ALA A 335 2.28 10.81 -17.05
CA ALA A 335 3.70 10.82 -17.31
C ALA A 335 4.36 9.50 -16.85
N PRO A 336 5.44 9.04 -17.48
CA PRO A 336 6.19 7.87 -16.98
C PRO A 336 6.97 8.18 -15.69
N GLU A 337 6.96 9.43 -15.25
CA GLU A 337 7.75 9.94 -14.15
C GLU A 337 6.84 10.51 -13.06
N ILE A 338 7.23 10.25 -11.81
CA ILE A 338 6.68 10.94 -10.65
C ILE A 338 7.80 11.70 -9.97
N GLU A 339 7.53 12.96 -9.67
CA GLU A 339 8.49 13.80 -8.98
C GLU A 339 8.51 13.46 -7.49
N THR A 340 9.71 13.47 -6.90
CA THR A 340 9.87 13.37 -5.44
C THR A 340 9.06 14.42 -4.69
N THR A 341 8.90 15.63 -5.25
CA THR A 341 8.09 16.70 -4.66
C THR A 341 6.61 16.31 -4.57
N THR A 342 6.04 15.69 -5.61
CA THR A 342 4.65 15.18 -5.56
C THR A 342 4.48 14.12 -4.48
N LEU A 343 5.43 13.17 -4.37
CA LEU A 343 5.41 12.15 -3.32
C LEU A 343 5.50 12.74 -1.92
N ARG A 344 6.33 13.77 -1.74
CA ARG A 344 6.47 14.51 -0.48
C ARG A 344 5.18 15.23 -0.08
N VAL A 345 4.49 15.86 -1.03
CA VAL A 345 3.21 16.54 -0.79
C VAL A 345 2.09 15.55 -0.48
N LEU A 346 2.07 14.38 -1.16
CA LEU A 346 1.17 13.29 -0.82
C LEU A 346 1.45 12.75 0.59
N ALA A 347 2.72 12.54 0.93
CA ALA A 347 3.13 12.06 2.23
C ALA A 347 2.79 13.06 3.34
N SER A 348 2.99 14.37 3.12
CA SER A 348 2.60 15.39 4.10
C SER A 348 1.09 15.40 4.33
N ALA A 349 0.27 15.28 3.28
CA ALA A 349 -1.18 15.13 3.42
C ALA A 349 -1.54 13.90 4.26
N TYR A 350 -0.88 12.77 4.00
CA TYR A 350 -1.10 11.53 4.74
C TYR A 350 -0.78 11.69 6.24
N PHE A 351 0.36 12.32 6.59
CA PHE A 351 0.72 12.57 7.98
C PHE A 351 -0.18 13.62 8.66
N VAL A 352 -0.69 14.61 7.92
CA VAL A 352 -1.67 15.57 8.43
C VAL A 352 -2.98 14.87 8.77
N GLU A 353 -3.50 14.00 7.91
CA GLU A 353 -4.70 13.20 8.22
C GLU A 353 -4.48 12.29 9.45
N ASP A 354 -3.31 11.66 9.56
CA ASP A 354 -2.92 10.88 10.74
C ASP A 354 -2.90 11.76 12.02
N ALA A 355 -2.38 12.99 11.94
CA ALA A 355 -2.40 13.93 13.05
C ALA A 355 -3.81 14.41 13.42
N LEU A 356 -4.70 14.62 12.43
CA LEU A 356 -6.10 14.98 12.69
C LEU A 356 -6.84 13.86 13.46
N HIS A 357 -6.58 12.60 13.12
CA HIS A 357 -7.09 11.47 13.91
C HIS A 357 -6.51 11.43 15.33
N ALA A 358 -5.26 11.85 15.52
CA ALA A 358 -4.65 11.98 16.84
C ALA A 358 -5.36 13.07 17.67
N ILE A 359 -5.66 14.22 17.06
CA ILE A 359 -6.39 15.32 17.70
C ILE A 359 -7.79 14.86 18.14
N ASP A 360 -8.52 14.13 17.29
CA ASP A 360 -9.84 13.61 17.64
C ASP A 360 -9.76 12.64 18.83
N ALA A 361 -8.76 11.75 18.87
CA ALA A 361 -8.53 10.85 20.02
C ALA A 361 -8.14 11.60 21.31
N ILE A 362 -7.36 12.69 21.21
CA ILE A 362 -7.04 13.53 22.38
C ILE A 362 -8.31 14.17 22.95
N ARG A 363 -9.24 14.65 22.11
CA ARG A 363 -10.51 15.22 22.58
C ARG A 363 -11.29 14.23 23.45
N GLU A 364 -11.41 12.98 23.00
CA GLU A 364 -12.08 11.92 23.76
C GLU A 364 -11.43 11.68 25.13
N ILE A 365 -10.10 11.80 25.23
CA ILE A 365 -9.37 11.70 26.51
C ILE A 365 -9.67 12.90 27.42
N LEU A 366 -9.71 14.11 26.86
CA LEU A 366 -9.93 15.34 27.62
C LEU A 366 -11.34 15.46 28.22
N GLU A 367 -12.35 14.86 27.58
CA GLU A 367 -13.72 14.83 28.11
C GLU A 367 -13.81 14.17 29.49
N GLY A 368 -12.84 13.32 29.85
CA GLY A 368 -12.77 12.61 31.12
C GLY A 368 -11.76 13.13 32.15
N ASP A 369 -10.85 14.05 31.80
CA ASP A 369 -9.71 14.41 32.66
C ASP A 369 -9.23 15.87 32.48
N SER A 370 -9.55 16.73 33.46
CA SER A 370 -9.13 18.14 33.43
C SER A 370 -7.63 18.34 33.69
N ALA A 371 -6.94 17.40 34.34
CA ALA A 371 -5.50 17.47 34.55
C ALA A 371 -4.75 17.24 33.23
N ALA A 372 -5.28 16.34 32.38
CA ALA A 372 -4.75 16.07 31.05
C ALA A 372 -4.75 17.31 30.14
N LYS A 373 -5.69 18.24 30.34
CA LYS A 373 -5.73 19.50 29.57
C LYS A 373 -4.49 20.37 29.80
N SER A 374 -4.08 20.56 31.05
CA SER A 374 -2.89 21.37 31.37
C SER A 374 -1.61 20.79 30.79
N GLU A 375 -1.52 19.45 30.75
CA GLU A 375 -0.40 18.75 30.16
C GLU A 375 -0.40 18.87 28.63
N LEU A 376 -1.57 18.75 28.01
CA LEU A 376 -1.74 18.95 26.57
C LEU A 376 -1.34 20.37 26.16
N ASP A 377 -1.81 21.40 26.86
CA ASP A 377 -1.49 22.80 26.54
C ASP A 377 0.03 23.00 26.50
N ARG A 378 0.76 22.44 27.48
CA ARG A 378 2.22 22.45 27.50
C ARG A 378 2.83 21.71 26.31
N MET A 379 2.30 20.54 25.93
CA MET A 379 2.80 19.77 24.78
C MET A 379 2.56 20.51 23.47
N VAL A 380 1.39 21.14 23.30
CA VAL A 380 1.07 21.96 22.12
C VAL A 380 2.01 23.15 22.02
N ASP A 381 2.24 23.88 23.11
CA ASP A 381 3.20 25.00 23.14
C ASP A 381 4.63 24.54 22.74
N GLN A 382 5.03 23.34 23.16
CA GLN A 382 6.30 22.73 22.77
C GLN A 382 6.34 22.36 21.27
N ILE A 383 5.24 21.87 20.72
CA ILE A 383 5.14 21.53 19.28
C ILE A 383 5.21 22.79 18.42
N GLU A 384 4.44 23.82 18.76
CA GLU A 384 4.41 25.10 18.03
C GLU A 384 5.78 25.81 18.05
N SER A 385 6.53 25.66 19.15
CA SER A 385 7.89 26.20 19.27
C SER A 385 8.98 25.30 18.68
N GLY A 386 8.65 24.10 18.18
CA GLY A 386 9.63 23.13 17.68
C GLY A 386 10.55 22.55 18.78
N THR A 387 10.19 22.69 20.05
CA THR A 387 10.96 22.21 21.21
C THR A 387 10.43 20.91 21.81
N PHE A 388 9.40 20.32 21.19
CA PHE A 388 8.82 19.06 21.64
C PHE A 388 9.82 17.91 21.49
N ASP A 389 10.46 17.56 22.60
CA ASP A 389 11.28 16.37 22.73
C ASP A 389 10.57 15.33 23.60
N MET A 390 10.27 14.19 23.00
CA MET A 390 9.69 13.07 23.71
C MET A 390 10.59 12.52 24.82
N GLN A 391 11.91 12.47 24.60
CA GLN A 391 12.84 11.88 25.58
C GLN A 391 12.88 12.69 26.87
N SER A 392 12.54 13.98 26.79
CA SER A 392 12.37 14.87 27.94
C SER A 392 11.08 14.61 28.74
N GLN A 393 10.08 13.94 28.16
CA GLN A 393 8.80 13.66 28.81
C GLN A 393 8.93 12.48 29.78
N ARG A 394 9.50 12.73 30.96
CA ARG A 394 9.49 11.77 32.07
C ARG A 394 8.11 11.79 32.73
N SER A 395 7.13 11.14 32.12
CA SER A 395 5.83 11.02 32.74
C SER A 395 5.73 9.78 33.63
N PRO A 396 5.26 9.91 34.88
CA PRO A 396 5.04 8.79 35.78
C PRO A 396 3.73 8.01 35.51
N GLY A 397 2.88 8.42 34.55
CA GLY A 397 1.53 7.87 34.39
C GLY A 397 1.18 7.33 32.99
N ASN A 398 0.37 6.27 32.94
CA ASN A 398 -0.07 5.61 31.69
C ASN A 398 -0.80 6.57 30.73
N SER A 399 -1.76 7.36 31.24
CA SER A 399 -2.55 8.29 30.42
C SER A 399 -1.70 9.36 29.75
N SER A 400 -0.69 9.86 30.46
CA SER A 400 0.22 10.87 29.93
C SER A 400 1.15 10.30 28.85
N LEU A 401 1.53 9.02 28.91
CA LEU A 401 2.27 8.39 27.82
C LEU A 401 1.43 8.27 26.54
N ILE A 402 0.14 7.93 26.66
CA ILE A 402 -0.79 7.88 25.52
C ILE A 402 -1.00 9.28 24.94
N LEU A 403 -1.19 10.30 25.80
CA LEU A 403 -1.30 11.69 25.37
C LEU A 403 -0.04 12.15 24.63
N SER A 404 1.14 11.85 25.18
CA SER A 404 2.43 12.11 24.53
C SER A 404 2.54 11.41 23.18
N ALA A 405 2.06 10.18 23.07
CA ALA A 405 2.06 9.41 21.82
C ALA A 405 1.23 10.10 20.72
N TYR A 406 0.06 10.62 21.06
CA TYR A 406 -0.76 11.41 20.13
C TYR A 406 -0.12 12.76 19.79
N ALA A 407 0.41 13.48 20.79
CA ALA A 407 1.12 14.74 20.59
C ALA A 407 2.31 14.58 19.62
N ASN A 408 3.05 13.46 19.69
CA ASN A 408 4.16 13.21 18.77
C ASN A 408 3.73 13.03 17.31
N ARG A 409 2.50 12.54 17.05
CA ARG A 409 1.97 12.45 15.68
C ARG A 409 1.76 13.84 15.09
N ILE A 410 1.21 14.75 15.90
CA ILE A 410 1.02 16.16 15.56
C ILE A 410 2.37 16.82 15.31
N ASN A 411 3.33 16.65 16.23
CA ASN A 411 4.69 17.17 16.09
C ASN A 411 5.34 16.75 14.77
N ARG A 412 5.20 15.47 14.43
CA ARG A 412 5.78 14.92 13.20
C ARG A 412 5.12 15.49 11.95
N ALA A 413 3.79 15.64 11.93
CA ALA A 413 3.10 16.26 10.81
C ALA A 413 3.54 17.73 10.63
N MET A 414 3.66 18.49 11.73
CA MET A 414 4.19 19.85 11.71
C MET A 414 5.65 19.90 11.21
N SER A 415 6.51 18.98 11.67
CA SER A 415 7.90 18.89 11.23
C SER A 415 8.02 18.59 9.74
N VAL A 416 7.18 17.67 9.23
CA VAL A 416 7.11 17.36 7.79
C VAL A 416 6.68 18.58 6.98
N LEU A 417 5.66 19.31 7.43
CA LEU A 417 5.20 20.53 6.75
C LEU A 417 6.26 21.63 6.76
N ALA A 418 6.97 21.82 7.87
CA ALA A 418 8.04 22.80 7.99
C ALA A 418 9.19 22.48 7.01
N GLY A 419 9.64 21.22 6.97
CA GLY A 419 10.72 20.78 6.08
C GLY A 419 10.39 20.81 4.58
N LEU A 420 9.11 20.96 4.20
CA LEU A 420 8.72 21.17 2.79
C LEU A 420 8.62 22.65 2.40
N ARG A 421 8.56 23.55 3.38
CA ARG A 421 8.52 25.00 3.15
C ARG A 421 9.93 25.62 3.05
N GLU A 422 10.90 24.99 3.71
CA GLU A 422 12.34 25.28 3.56
C GLU A 422 12.87 24.76 2.23
#